data_AF-A0A7V9SG93-F1
#
_entry.id   AF-A0A7V9SG93-F1
#
_cell.length_a   1.000
_cell.length_b   1.000
_cell.length_c   1.000
_cell.angle_alpha   90.00
_cell.angle_beta   90.00
_cell.angle_gamma   90.00
#
_symmetry.space_group_name_H-M   'P 1'
#
loop_
_entity.id
_entity.type
_entity.pdbx_description
1 polymer ?
#
loop_
_entity_poly.entity_id
_entity_poly.type
_entity_poly.pdbx_seq_one_letter_code
_entity_poly.pdbx_strand_id
1 'polypeptide(L)'
;MRNLMILAQESGSVSEGLGAIGKGLVYGLAAVGASIGIGNIFSNAIQAMARQPETAGTTRTTMFLGFALIEALALIGFVLTFIL
;
A
#
# COMPACT_ATOMS: atom_id res chain seq x y z
N MET A 1 29.70 -14.86 -31.84
CA MET A 1 29.00 -15.27 -30.60
C MET A 1 29.11 -14.25 -29.47
N ARG A 2 30.30 -13.69 -29.18
CA ARG A 2 30.49 -12.65 -28.13
C ARG A 2 29.55 -11.43 -28.24
N ASN A 3 29.39 -10.87 -29.44
CA ASN A 3 28.52 -9.71 -29.66
C ASN A 3 27.03 -10.03 -29.43
N LEU A 4 26.61 -11.27 -29.73
CA LEU A 4 25.24 -11.73 -29.48
C LEU A 4 24.95 -11.85 -27.98
N MET A 5 25.94 -12.30 -27.19
CA MET A 5 25.82 -12.38 -25.73
C MET A 5 25.79 -11.00 -25.08
N ILE A 6 26.55 -10.02 -25.59
CA ILE A 6 26.53 -8.63 -25.09
C ILE A 6 25.15 -7.99 -25.32
N LEU A 7 24.57 -8.15 -26.51
CA LEU A 7 23.23 -7.64 -26.83
C LEU A 7 22.11 -8.28 -25.98
N ALA A 8 22.25 -9.58 -25.67
CA ALA A 8 21.33 -10.28 -24.78
C ALA A 8 21.45 -9.79 -23.32
N GLN A 9 22.65 -9.43 -22.86
CA GLN A 9 22.89 -8.91 -21.51
C GLN A 9 22.38 -7.47 -21.33
N GLU A 10 22.51 -6.63 -22.36
CA GLU A 10 21.98 -5.26 -22.35
C GLU A 10 20.45 -5.22 -22.26
N SER A 11 19.77 -6.06 -23.04
CA SER A 11 18.31 -6.17 -23.02
C SER A 11 17.76 -6.72 -21.68
N GLY A 12 18.48 -7.65 -21.04
CA GLY A 12 18.13 -8.15 -19.69
C GLY A 12 18.20 -7.06 -18.62
N SER A 13 19.27 -6.27 -18.61
CA SER A 13 19.49 -5.19 -17.63
C SER A 13 18.39 -4.13 -17.63
N VAL A 14 17.96 -3.68 -18.82
CA VAL A 14 16.89 -2.67 -18.95
C VAL A 14 15.54 -3.21 -18.46
N SER A 15 15.21 -4.46 -18.79
CA SER A 15 13.97 -5.11 -18.36
C SER A 15 13.89 -5.26 -16.84
N GLU A 16 14.99 -5.65 -16.20
CA GLU A 16 15.08 -5.78 -14.74
C GLU A 16 14.94 -4.43 -14.04
N GLY A 17 15.59 -3.38 -14.56
CA GLY A 17 15.48 -2.02 -14.05
C GLY A 17 14.05 -1.47 -14.11
N LEU A 18 13.36 -1.69 -15.23
CA LEU A 18 11.97 -1.25 -15.40
C LEU A 18 11.02 -2.03 -14.49
N GLY A 19 11.27 -3.33 -14.28
CA GLY A 19 10.54 -4.16 -13.32
C GLY A 19 10.66 -3.64 -11.88
N ALA A 20 11.86 -3.24 -11.45
CA ALA A 20 12.07 -2.67 -10.12
C ALA A 20 11.30 -1.35 -9.90
N ILE A 21 11.28 -0.47 -10.91
CA ILE A 21 10.52 0.78 -10.87
C ILE A 21 9.02 0.48 -10.79
N GLY A 22 8.53 -0.46 -11.62
CA GLY A 22 7.12 -0.87 -11.62
C GLY A 22 6.65 -1.36 -10.26
N LYS A 23 7.43 -2.22 -9.59
CA LYS A 23 7.15 -2.71 -8.23
C LYS A 23 7.07 -1.57 -7.21
N GLY A 24 8.01 -0.62 -7.28
CA GLY A 24 8.03 0.55 -6.40
C GLY A 24 6.78 1.43 -6.58
N LEU A 25 6.34 1.63 -7.82
CA LEU A 25 5.13 2.41 -8.13
C LEU A 25 3.86 1.71 -7.63
N VAL A 26 3.71 0.40 -7.85
CA VAL A 26 2.52 -0.35 -7.40
C VAL A 26 2.33 -0.23 -5.90
N TYR A 27 3.37 -0.49 -5.11
CA TYR A 27 3.24 -0.38 -3.66
C TYR A 27 3.18 1.07 -3.18
N GLY A 28 3.97 1.96 -3.76
CA GLY A 28 3.94 3.38 -3.41
C GLY A 28 2.55 3.99 -3.57
N LEU A 29 1.86 3.71 -4.68
CA LEU A 29 0.50 4.19 -4.92
C LEU A 29 -0.52 3.56 -3.95
N ALA A 30 -0.41 2.26 -3.68
CA ALA A 30 -1.27 1.59 -2.69
C ALA A 30 -1.09 2.19 -1.28
N ALA A 31 0.15 2.43 -0.87
CA ALA A 31 0.49 3.00 0.44
C ALA A 31 -0.02 4.44 0.62
N VAL A 32 -0.01 5.26 -0.45
CA VAL A 32 -0.57 6.62 -0.42
C VAL A 32 -2.07 6.59 -0.13
N GLY A 33 -2.82 5.76 -0.85
CA GLY A 33 -4.27 5.60 -0.62
C GLY A 33 -4.58 5.12 0.80
N ALA A 34 -3.79 4.16 1.29
CA ALA A 34 -3.93 3.63 2.65
C ALA A 34 -3.67 4.71 3.72
N SER A 35 -2.58 5.47 3.57
CA SER A 35 -2.19 6.52 4.53
C SER A 35 -3.27 7.59 4.68
N ILE A 36 -3.88 8.01 3.57
CA ILE A 36 -4.98 8.98 3.58
C ILE A 36 -6.21 8.41 4.29
N GLY A 37 -6.59 7.16 3.97
CA GLY A 37 -7.72 6.49 4.60
C GLY A 37 -7.53 6.34 6.12
N ILE A 38 -6.36 5.88 6.54
CA ILE A 38 -6.01 5.68 7.96
C ILE A 38 -6.08 7.01 8.70
N GLY A 39 -5.44 8.06 8.17
CA GLY A 39 -5.47 9.40 8.77
C GLY A 39 -6.89 9.91 9.01
N ASN A 40 -7.78 9.74 8.03
CA ASN A 40 -9.18 10.14 8.13
C ASN A 40 -9.95 9.34 9.18
N ILE A 41 -9.82 8.00 9.18
CA ILE A 41 -10.54 7.15 10.13
C ILE A 41 -10.13 7.44 11.57
N PHE A 42 -8.82 7.50 11.84
CA PHE A 42 -8.34 7.75 13.20
C PHE A 42 -8.67 9.17 13.68
N SER A 43 -8.51 10.19 12.83
CA SER A 43 -8.88 11.57 13.18
C SER A 43 -10.36 11.67 13.56
N ASN A 44 -11.24 11.11 12.74
CA ASN A 44 -12.69 11.15 12.97
C ASN A 44 -13.09 10.33 14.20
N ALA A 45 -12.50 9.16 14.40
CA ALA A 45 -12.76 8.33 15.56
C ALA A 45 -12.33 9.01 16.87
N ILE A 46 -11.16 9.63 16.91
CA ILE A 46 -10.67 10.38 18.07
C ILE A 46 -11.63 11.52 18.41
N GLN A 47 -12.03 12.32 17.41
CA GLN A 47 -12.98 13.42 17.64
C GLN A 47 -14.37 12.91 18.07
N ALA A 48 -14.84 11.79 17.53
CA ALA A 48 -16.11 11.19 17.93
C ALA A 48 -16.07 10.71 19.39
N MET A 49 -15.01 9.98 19.78
CA MET A 49 -14.84 9.51 21.16
C MET A 49 -14.65 10.65 22.16
N ALA A 50 -13.99 11.74 21.76
CA ALA A 50 -13.84 12.93 22.61
C ALA A 50 -15.17 13.66 22.84
N ARG A 51 -16.07 13.67 21.84
CA ARG A 51 -17.40 14.31 21.94
C ARG A 51 -18.43 13.45 22.68
N GLN A 52 -18.34 12.13 22.54
CA GLN A 52 -19.27 11.15 23.11
C GLN A 52 -18.48 9.99 23.74
N PRO A 53 -17.93 10.17 24.96
CA PRO A 53 -17.17 9.12 25.64
C PRO A 53 -17.99 7.85 25.91
N GLU A 54 -19.30 7.96 26.04
CA GLU A 54 -20.24 6.85 26.26
C GLU A 54 -20.29 5.87 25.07
N THR A 55 -20.02 6.33 23.85
CA THR A 55 -19.99 5.46 22.66
C THR A 55 -18.57 5.02 22.28
N ALA A 56 -17.55 5.35 23.08
CA ALA A 56 -16.16 5.17 22.68
C ALA A 56 -15.78 3.72 22.36
N GLY A 57 -16.33 2.75 23.09
CA GLY A 57 -16.11 1.33 22.81
C GLY A 57 -16.63 0.91 21.43
N THR A 58 -17.85 1.32 21.07
CA THR A 58 -18.44 1.05 19.76
C THR A 58 -17.68 1.78 18.65
N THR A 59 -17.36 3.06 18.85
CA THR A 59 -16.57 3.86 17.89
C THR A 59 -15.21 3.21 17.61
N ARG A 60 -14.51 2.73 18.64
CA ARG A 60 -13.23 2.04 18.50
C ARG A 60 -13.35 0.75 17.70
N THR A 61 -14.44 0.00 17.90
CA THR A 61 -14.71 -1.24 17.15
C THR A 61 -14.90 -0.95 15.66
N THR A 62 -15.76 0.02 15.32
CA THR A 62 -16.00 0.41 13.92
C THR A 62 -14.76 1.05 13.28
N MET A 63 -13.98 1.82 14.05
CA MET A 63 -12.70 2.39 13.62
C MET A 63 -11.73 1.28 13.16
N PHE A 64 -11.57 0.23 13.95
CA PHE A 64 -10.68 -0.88 13.59
C PHE A 64 -11.20 -1.71 12.42
N LEU A 65 -12.51 -1.88 12.27
CA LEU A 65 -13.09 -2.49 11.07
C LEU A 65 -12.72 -1.69 9.81
N GLY A 66 -12.89 -0.37 9.84
CA GLY A 66 -12.52 0.50 8.72
C GLY A 66 -11.01 0.50 8.45
N PHE A 67 -10.18 0.52 9.49
CA PHE A 67 -8.72 0.36 9.38
C PHE A 67 -8.36 -0.97 8.69
N ALA A 68 -8.96 -2.09 9.11
CA ALA A 68 -8.69 -3.39 8.51
C ALA A 68 -9.05 -3.46 7.02
N LEU A 69 -10.14 -2.81 6.60
CA LEU A 69 -10.54 -2.74 5.20
C LEU A 69 -9.54 -1.92 4.35
N ILE A 70 -9.01 -0.83 4.91
CA ILE A 70 -7.97 -0.03 4.24
C ILE A 70 -6.68 -0.83 4.11
N GLU A 71 -6.25 -1.47 5.20
CA GLU A 71 -5.05 -2.31 5.20
C GLU A 71 -5.17 -3.52 4.27
N ALA A 72 -6.36 -4.11 4.14
CA ALA A 72 -6.58 -5.20 3.18
C ALA A 72 -6.21 -4.79 1.74
N LEU A 73 -6.56 -3.57 1.33
CA LEU A 73 -6.20 -3.04 0.01
C LEU A 73 -4.72 -2.66 -0.08
N ALA A 74 -4.14 -2.09 0.98
CA ALA A 74 -2.72 -1.76 1.05
C ALA A 74 -1.84 -3.02 0.92
N LEU A 75 -2.21 -4.08 1.63
CA LEU A 75 -1.51 -5.37 1.62
C LEU A 75 -1.65 -6.08 0.29
N ILE A 76 -2.75 -5.94 -0.43
CA ILE A 76 -2.84 -6.41 -1.83
C ILE A 76 -1.75 -5.73 -2.68
N GLY A 77 -1.61 -4.40 -2.58
CA GLY A 77 -0.56 -3.66 -3.28
C GLY A 77 0.86 -4.10 -2.89
N PHE A 78 1.09 -4.37 -1.60
CA PHE A 78 2.35 -4.93 -1.11
C PHE A 78 2.65 -6.31 -1.69
N VAL A 79 1.68 -7.23 -1.64
CA VAL A 79 1.81 -8.60 -2.15
C VAL A 79 2.11 -8.59 -3.65
N LEU A 80 1.49 -7.69 -4.42
CA LEU A 80 1.74 -7.58 -5.87
C LEU A 80 3.20 -7.26 -6.21
N THR A 81 3.98 -6.63 -5.32
CA THR A 81 5.41 -6.37 -5.58
C THR A 81 6.30 -7.62 -5.61
N PHE A 82 5.84 -8.71 -4.98
CA PHE A 82 6.53 -9.99 -4.96
C PHE A 82 6.11 -10.90 -6.12
N ILE A 83 4.92 -10.67 -6.68
CA ILE A 83 4.34 -11.50 -7.73
C ILE A 83 4.66 -10.95 -9.13
N LEU A 84 4.65 -9.63 -9.29
CA LEU A 84 5.06 -8.92 -10.51
C LEU A 84 6.59 -8.86 -10.60
#